data_AF-A0A494X9K8-F1
#
_entry.id   AF-A0A494X9K8-F1
#
_cell.length_a   1.000
_cell.length_b   1.000
_cell.length_c   1.000
_cell.angle_alpha   90.00
_cell.angle_beta   90.00
_cell.angle_gamma   90.00
#
_symmetry.space_group_name_H-M   'P 1'
#
loop_
_entity.id
_entity.type
_entity.pdbx_description
1 polymer ?
#
loop_
_entity_poly.entity_id
_entity_poly.type
_entity_poly.pdbx_seq_one_letter_code
_entity_poly.pdbx_strand_id
1 'polypeptide(L)' 'MTVASDVKTCLASLKSAQASLETFALATQNQEAKTLFTNAAGQTEQIVQQVESRITQLENEEPQYKGF' A
#
# COMPACT_ATOMS: atom_id res chain seq x y z
N MET A 1 7.14 -19.52 -3.07
CA MET A 1 6.66 -18.15 -3.39
C MET A 1 5.81 -18.27 -4.63
N THR A 2 4.56 -17.82 -4.55
CA THR A 2 3.64 -17.73 -5.68
C THR A 2 3.53 -16.26 -6.06
N VAL A 3 3.08 -15.98 -7.29
CA VAL A 3 2.84 -14.60 -7.74
C VAL A 3 1.89 -13.89 -6.76
N ALA A 4 0.83 -14.56 -6.28
CA ALA A 4 -0.08 -13.98 -5.29
C ALA A 4 0.62 -13.63 -3.96
N SER A 5 1.51 -14.50 -3.47
CA SER A 5 2.27 -14.27 -2.24
C SER A 5 3.26 -13.11 -2.39
N ASP A 6 3.90 -12.98 -3.56
CA ASP A 6 4.83 -11.89 -3.85
C ASP A 6 4.09 -10.54 -3.93
N VAL A 7 2.92 -10.52 -4.57
CA VAL A 7 2.09 -9.32 -4.68
C VAL A 7 1.51 -8.92 -3.31
N LYS A 8 1.09 -9.88 -2.47
CA LYS A 8 0.65 -9.61 -1.08
C LYS A 8 1.78 -9.03 -0.22
N THR A 9 3.00 -9.53 -0.38
CA THR A 9 4.18 -8.99 0.31
C THR A 9 4.46 -7.55 -0.14
N CYS A 10 4.39 -7.29 -1.45
CA CYS A 10 4.50 -5.94 -2.00
C CYS A 10 3.42 -5.00 -1.42
N LEU A 11 2.16 -5.44 -1.34
CA LEU A 11 1.08 -4.68 -0.72
C LEU A 11 1.39 -4.31 0.74
N ALA A 12 1.91 -5.26 1.52
CA ALA A 12 2.28 -5.00 2.92
C ALA A 12 3.39 -3.93 3.02
N SER A 13 4.39 -3.96 2.13
CA SER A 13 5.43 -2.94 2.06
C SER A 13 4.87 -1.57 1.67
N LEU A 14 3.93 -1.50 0.72
CA LEU A 14 3.26 -0.25 0.32
C LEU A 14 2.46 0.37 1.48
N LYS A 15 1.69 -0.44 2.21
CA LYS A 15 0.96 0.02 3.41
C LYS A 15 1.91 0.54 4.49
N SER A 16 3.04 -0.13 4.68
CA SER A 16 4.08 0.31 5.63
C SER A 16 4.71 1.64 5.21
N ALA A 17 4.95 1.84 3.91
CA ALA A 17 5.45 3.09 3.36
C ALA A 17 4.43 4.23 3.51
N GLN A 18 3.14 3.98 3.22
CA GLN A 18 2.05 4.94 3.44
C GLN A 18 2.01 5.40 4.90
N ALA A 19 1.98 4.47 5.86
CA ALA A 19 1.95 4.78 7.28
C ALA A 19 3.20 5.57 7.73
N SER A 20 4.36 5.30 7.13
CA SER A 20 5.59 6.06 7.37
C SER A 20 5.46 7.51 6.90
N LEU A 21 4.90 7.74 5.71
CA LEU A 21 4.62 9.08 5.18
C LEU A 21 3.63 9.85 6.06
N GLU A 22 2.56 9.21 6.53
CA GLU A 22 1.62 9.81 7.48
C GLU A 22 2.32 10.19 8.78
N THR A 23 3.17 9.31 9.31
CA THR A 23 3.97 9.58 10.51
C THR A 23 4.91 10.76 10.32
N PHE A 24 5.57 10.87 9.15
CA PHE A 24 6.44 12.01 8.85
C PHE A 24 5.66 13.33 8.73
N ALA A 25 4.46 13.30 8.15
CA ALA A 25 3.57 14.46 8.09
C ALA A 25 3.13 14.93 9.48
N LEU A 26 2.90 13.99 10.41
CA LEU A 26 2.54 14.30 11.79
C LEU A 26 3.73 14.83 12.62
N ALA A 27 4.93 14.29 12.39
CA ALA A 27 6.12 14.63 13.17
C ALA A 27 6.78 15.94 12.73
N THR A 28 6.64 16.34 11.47
CA THR A 28 7.30 17.54 10.94
C THR A 28 6.60 18.83 11.35
N GLN A 29 7.38 19.86 11.68
CA GLN A 29 6.89 21.22 11.90
C GLN A 29 6.98 22.09 10.64
N ASN A 30 7.69 21.64 9.61
CA ASN A 30 7.78 22.36 8.34
C ASN A 30 6.48 22.14 7.53
N GLN A 31 5.77 23.24 7.23
CA GLN A 31 4.46 23.19 6.59
C GLN A 31 4.51 22.67 5.13
N GLU A 32 5.58 22.96 4.40
CA GLU A 32 5.78 22.44 3.04
C GLU A 32 6.04 20.93 3.08
N ALA A 33 6.92 20.48 3.98
CA ALA A 33 7.20 19.06 4.19
C ALA A 33 5.95 18.30 4.63
N LYS A 34 5.13 18.89 5.52
CA LYS A 34 3.85 18.32 5.95
C LYS A 34 2.93 18.08 4.76
N THR A 35 2.77 19.09 3.91
CA THR A 35 1.94 19.01 2.70
C THR A 35 2.49 17.95 1.73
N LEU A 36 3.81 17.90 1.53
CA LEU A 36 4.47 16.91 0.70
C LEU A 36 4.19 15.48 1.19
N PHE A 37 4.40 15.21 2.48
CA PHE A 37 4.19 13.88 3.03
C PHE A 37 2.71 13.47 3.04
N THR A 38 1.78 14.39 3.35
CA THR A 38 0.35 14.11 3.24
C THR A 38 -0.07 13.78 1.80
N ASN A 39 0.41 14.54 0.81
CA ASN A 39 0.10 14.25 -0.59
C ASN A 39 0.70 12.93 -1.05
N ALA A 40 1.94 12.63 -0.65
CA ALA A 40 2.60 11.37 -0.96
C ALA A 40 1.88 10.18 -0.33
N ALA A 41 1.41 10.30 0.92
CA ALA A 41 0.62 9.27 1.58
C ALA A 41 -0.68 9.00 0.79
N GLY A 42 -1.41 10.05 0.39
CA GLY A 42 -2.64 9.90 -0.40
C GLY A 42 -2.41 9.25 -1.78
N GLN A 43 -1.32 9.60 -2.47
CA GLN A 43 -0.95 8.93 -3.73
C GLN A 43 -0.59 7.46 -3.50
N THR A 44 0.10 7.16 -2.39
CA THR A 44 0.46 5.78 -2.02
C THR A 44 -0.80 4.97 -1.70
N GLU A 45 -1.80 5.56 -1.03
CA GLU A 45 -3.08 4.92 -0.77
C GLU A 45 -3.80 4.52 -2.06
N GLN A 46 -3.79 5.38 -3.09
CA GLN A 46 -4.35 5.05 -4.40
C GLN A 46 -3.65 3.85 -5.05
N ILE A 47 -2.32 3.75 -4.91
CA ILE A 47 -1.54 2.60 -5.40
C ILE A 47 -1.88 1.34 -4.61
N VAL A 48 -1.98 1.43 -3.27
CA VAL A 48 -2.40 0.34 -2.38
C VAL A 48 -3.74 -0.24 -2.84
N GLN A 49 -4.74 0.61 -3.09
CA GLN A 49 -6.07 0.18 -3.55
C GLN A 49 -6.02 -0.55 -4.91
N GLN A 50 -5.19 -0.07 -5.85
CA GLN A 50 -5.01 -0.74 -7.14
C GLN A 50 -4.38 -2.14 -6.98
N VAL A 51 -3.37 -2.27 -6.11
CA VAL A 51 -2.71 -3.56 -5.84
C VAL A 51 -3.65 -4.53 -5.11
N GLU A 52 -4.46 -4.04 -4.16
CA GLU A 52 -5.52 -4.85 -3.51
C GLU A 52 -6.54 -5.40 -4.51
N SER A 53 -6.96 -4.57 -5.47
CA SER A 53 -7.84 -5.00 -6.54
C SER A 53 -7.20 -6.13 -7.37
N ARG A 54 -5.91 -6.02 -7.70
CA ARG A 54 -5.21 -7.09 -8.43
C ARG A 54 -5.08 -8.37 -7.62
N ILE A 55 -4.83 -8.29 -6.32
CA ILE A 55 -4.81 -9.47 -5.44
C ILE A 55 -6.17 -10.17 -5.46
N THR A 56 -7.26 -9.40 -5.37
CA THR A 56 -8.63 -9.95 -5.44
C THR A 56 -8.88 -10.69 -6.77
N GLN A 57 -8.37 -10.16 -7.89
CA GLN A 57 -8.45 -10.85 -9.19
C GLN A 57 -7.65 -12.15 -9.20
N LEU A 58 -6.42 -12.13 -8.69
CA LEU A 58 -5.56 -13.33 -8.58
C LEU A 58 -6.23 -14.43 -7.72
N GLU A 59 -6.86 -14.06 -6.60
CA GLU A 59 -7.58 -15.02 -5.73
C GLU A 59 -8.82 -15.63 -6.41
N ASN A 60 -9.43 -14.93 -7.36
CA ASN A 60 -10.55 -15.45 -8.14
C ASN A 60 -10.08 -16.31 -9.32
N GLU A 61 -8.96 -15.96 -9.94
CA GLU A 61 -8.29 -16.76 -11.00
C GLU A 61 -7.77 -18.09 -10.44
N GLU A 62 -7.40 -18.12 -9.16
CA GLU A 62 -6.81 -19.28 -8.51
C GLU A 62 -7.54 -19.63 -7.19
N PRO A 63 -8.64 -20.42 -7.25
CA PRO A 63 -9.48 -20.75 -6.08
C PRO A 63 -8.73 -21.38 -4.90
N GLN A 64 -7.60 -22.02 -5.19
CA GLN A 64 -6.69 -22.61 -4.21
C GLN A 64 -6.02 -21.59 -3.26
N TYR A 65 -6.11 -20.29 -3.56
CA TYR A 65 -5.52 -19.21 -2.75
C TYR A 65 -6.54 -18.35 -1.99
N LYS A 66 -7.83 -18.70 -2.02
CA LYS A 66 -8.82 -18.05 -1.16
C LYS A 66 -8.48 -18.29 0.32
N GLY A 67 -8.11 -17.23 1.03
CA GLY A 67 -7.95 -17.25 2.50
C GLY A 67 -6.54 -17.41 3.05
N PHE A 68 -5.48 -17.29 2.22
CA PHE A 68 -4.09 -17.16 2.70
C PHE A 68 -3.68 -15.71 2.94
#